data_AF-A0AAX3YTA4-F1
#
_entry.id   AF-A0AAX3YTA4-F1
#
_cell.length_a   1.000
_cell.length_b   1.000
_cell.length_c   1.000
_cell.angle_alpha   90.00
_cell.angle_beta   90.00
_cell.angle_gamma   90.00
#
_symmetry.space_group_name_H-M   'P 1'
#
loop_
_entity.id
_entity.type
_entity.pdbx_description
1 polymer ?
#
loop_
_entity_poly.entity_id
_entity_poly.type
_entity_poly.pdbx_seq_one_letter_code
_entity_poly.pdbx_strand_id
1 'polypeptide(L)'
;MSEQPKSTSRSENPERSTPTGNHTPLSADSITDQLKAYRRQRRARISDELRRARYCQLPSESIDLIRFAQAWAPYGKMPTEDIFVRYGMTAARYFEVLADVISMPDCDPQIATTLRSIYFSQRP
;
A
#
# COMPACT_ATOMS: atom_id res chain seq x y z
N MET A 1 -62.02 29.82 31.34
CA MET A 1 -62.15 28.54 30.61
C MET A 1 -60.80 27.84 30.67
N SER A 2 -60.60 26.61 31.12
CA SER A 2 -61.20 25.73 32.12
C SER A 2 -60.12 24.65 32.34
N GLU A 3 -59.76 24.42 33.60
CA GLU A 3 -59.37 23.14 34.21
C GLU A 3 -58.36 22.20 33.49
N GLN A 4 -57.17 22.04 34.09
CA GLN A 4 -56.55 20.70 34.27
C GLN A 4 -57.38 19.90 35.31
N PRO A 5 -57.30 18.55 35.47
CA PRO A 5 -56.15 17.65 35.25
C PRO A 5 -56.50 16.22 34.74
N LYS A 6 -55.52 15.30 34.58
CA LYS A 6 -55.44 13.97 35.26
C LYS A 6 -54.31 13.09 34.70
N SER A 7 -53.46 12.64 35.62
CA SER A 7 -52.45 11.57 35.49
C SER A 7 -53.08 10.18 35.25
N THR A 8 -52.29 9.21 34.74
CA THR A 8 -52.46 7.73 34.65
C THR A 8 -52.05 7.32 33.22
N SER A 9 -51.14 6.40 32.89
CA SER A 9 -50.36 5.41 33.63
C SER A 9 -49.45 4.67 32.64
N ARG A 10 -48.46 3.97 33.20
CA ARG A 10 -48.02 2.61 32.82
C ARG A 10 -47.03 2.47 31.66
N SER A 11 -45.89 1.91 32.06
CA SER A 11 -44.96 1.02 31.36
C SER A 11 -45.31 0.63 29.93
N GLU A 12 -44.32 0.69 29.04
CA GLU A 12 -43.65 -0.52 28.56
C GLU A 12 -42.37 -0.14 27.82
N ASN A 13 -41.27 -0.70 28.31
CA ASN A 13 -39.95 -0.63 27.72
C ASN A 13 -39.72 -1.99 27.06
N PRO A 14 -39.82 -2.15 25.73
CA PRO A 14 -39.49 -3.40 25.09
C PRO A 14 -38.03 -3.34 24.66
N GLU A 15 -37.21 -3.96 25.52
CA GLU A 15 -36.19 -4.91 25.12
C GLU A 15 -35.40 -4.58 23.85
N ARG A 16 -34.27 -3.91 24.04
CA ARG A 16 -33.14 -3.95 23.11
C ARG A 16 -32.58 -5.37 23.10
N SER A 17 -33.18 -6.24 22.30
CA SER A 17 -32.65 -7.58 22.02
C SER A 17 -31.26 -7.43 21.39
N THR A 18 -30.23 -7.70 22.18
CA THR A 18 -28.88 -7.93 21.66
C THR A 18 -28.90 -9.22 20.84
N PRO A 19 -28.33 -9.26 19.63
CA PRO A 19 -28.13 -10.51 18.93
C PRO A 19 -27.08 -11.30 19.71
N THR A 20 -27.52 -12.37 20.36
CA THR A 20 -26.67 -13.40 20.93
C THR A 20 -25.93 -14.08 19.77
N GLY A 21 -24.79 -13.52 19.39
CA GLY A 21 -23.82 -14.19 18.53
C GLY A 21 -23.10 -15.25 19.36
N ASN A 22 -23.38 -16.51 19.09
CA ASN A 22 -22.73 -17.66 19.70
C ASN A 22 -21.20 -17.49 19.70
N HIS A 23 -20.60 -17.28 20.87
CA HIS A 23 -19.15 -17.33 21.04
C HIS A 23 -18.71 -18.79 20.97
N THR A 24 -18.56 -19.33 19.76
CA THR A 24 -17.72 -20.51 19.55
C THR A 24 -16.32 -20.13 20.03
N PRO A 25 -15.69 -20.88 20.95
CA PRO A 25 -14.32 -20.58 21.36
C PRO A 25 -13.45 -20.73 20.13
N LEU A 26 -12.97 -19.60 19.60
CA LEU A 26 -11.99 -19.57 18.52
C LEU A 26 -10.77 -20.34 19.03
N SER A 27 -10.56 -21.55 18.50
CA SER A 27 -9.35 -22.33 18.74
C SER A 27 -8.13 -21.41 18.58
N ALA A 28 -7.10 -21.59 19.41
CA ALA A 28 -5.90 -20.75 19.41
C ALA A 28 -5.33 -20.55 17.98
N ASP A 29 -5.44 -21.58 17.13
CA ASP A 29 -5.04 -21.53 15.73
C ASP A 29 -5.83 -20.48 14.92
N SER A 30 -7.14 -20.37 15.13
CA SER A 30 -8.02 -19.39 14.48
C SER A 30 -7.65 -17.95 14.85
N ILE A 31 -7.32 -17.71 16.12
CA ILE A 31 -6.87 -16.39 16.60
C ILE A 31 -5.51 -16.04 15.98
N THR A 32 -4.57 -17.00 15.91
CA THR A 32 -3.26 -16.74 15.29
C THR A 32 -3.38 -16.44 13.79
N ASP A 33 -4.32 -17.08 13.09
CA ASP A 33 -4.55 -16.83 11.66
C ASP A 33 -5.21 -15.48 11.41
N GLN A 34 -6.15 -15.06 12.27
CA GLN A 34 -6.69 -13.70 12.26
C GLN A 34 -5.59 -12.65 12.49
N LEU A 35 -4.69 -12.88 13.44
CA LEU A 35 -3.54 -12.00 13.68
C LEU A 35 -2.58 -11.95 12.48
N LYS A 36 -2.28 -13.08 11.84
CA LYS A 36 -1.45 -13.12 10.61
C LYS A 36 -2.11 -12.35 9.48
N ALA A 37 -3.41 -12.54 9.27
CA ALA A 37 -4.18 -11.81 8.26
C ALA A 37 -4.14 -10.29 8.51
N TYR A 38 -4.40 -9.87 9.76
CA TYR A 38 -4.31 -8.47 10.16
C TYR A 38 -2.91 -7.87 9.94
N ARG A 39 -1.84 -8.59 10.35
CA ARG A 39 -0.44 -8.16 10.14
C ARG A 39 -0.12 -7.98 8.66
N ARG A 40 -0.55 -8.91 7.80
CA ARG A 40 -0.39 -8.80 6.34
C ARG A 40 -1.12 -7.59 5.78
N GLN A 41 -2.38 -7.40 6.15
CA GLN A 41 -3.18 -6.26 5.70
C GLN A 41 -2.59 -4.93 6.15
N ARG A 42 -2.12 -4.85 7.39
CA ARG A 42 -1.45 -3.64 7.92
C ARG A 42 -0.18 -3.30 7.15
N ARG A 43 0.67 -4.30 6.86
CA ARG A 43 1.88 -4.11 6.04
C ARG A 43 1.55 -3.64 4.63
N ALA A 44 0.54 -4.24 4.00
CA ALA A 44 0.09 -3.83 2.67
C ALA A 44 -0.38 -2.36 2.65
N ARG A 45 -1.18 -1.94 3.65
CA ARG A 45 -1.65 -0.54 3.77
C ARG A 45 -0.49 0.45 3.93
N ILE A 46 0.45 0.17 4.83
CA ILE A 46 1.62 1.03 5.03
C ILE A 46 2.45 1.10 3.73
N SER A 47 2.66 -0.03 3.06
CA SER A 47 3.38 -0.08 1.79
C SER A 47 2.70 0.77 0.71
N ASP A 48 1.38 0.66 0.58
CA ASP A 48 0.58 1.43 -0.37
C ASP A 48 0.57 2.93 -0.07
N GLU A 49 0.48 3.31 1.20
CA GLU A 49 0.55 4.71 1.62
C GLU A 49 1.91 5.32 1.29
N LEU A 50 2.99 4.63 1.65
CA LEU A 50 4.34 5.04 1.28
C LEU A 50 4.48 5.13 -0.24
N ARG A 51 3.88 4.21 -0.99
CA ARG A 51 3.90 4.19 -2.46
C ARG A 51 3.20 5.41 -3.05
N ARG A 52 2.02 5.75 -2.56
CA ARG A 52 1.28 6.96 -2.97
C ARG A 52 2.04 8.25 -2.65
N ALA A 53 2.63 8.34 -1.46
CA ALA A 53 3.42 9.50 -1.06
C ALA A 53 4.61 9.75 -2.02
N ARG A 54 5.25 8.68 -2.52
CA ARG A 54 6.30 8.78 -3.55
C ARG A 54 5.77 9.26 -4.89
N TYR A 55 4.65 8.73 -5.36
CA TYR A 55 4.08 9.15 -6.65
C TYR A 55 3.69 10.64 -6.68
N CYS A 56 3.28 11.21 -5.54
CA CYS A 56 3.04 12.66 -5.44
C CYS A 56 4.31 13.51 -5.67
N GLN A 57 5.50 12.94 -5.50
CA GLN A 57 6.79 13.61 -5.70
C GLN A 57 7.36 13.40 -7.12
N LEU A 58 6.77 12.53 -7.93
CA LEU A 58 7.46 11.88 -9.05
C LEU A 58 7.34 12.46 -10.48
N PRO A 59 6.77 13.63 -10.83
CA PRO A 59 6.76 14.05 -12.24
C PRO A 59 8.16 14.37 -12.81
N SER A 60 9.03 15.05 -12.05
CA SER A 60 10.38 15.41 -12.50
C SER A 60 11.42 14.33 -12.17
N GLU A 61 11.30 13.68 -11.02
CA GLU A 61 12.26 12.67 -10.57
C GLU A 61 12.17 11.37 -11.37
N SER A 62 10.98 11.02 -11.90
CA SER A 62 10.79 9.82 -12.72
C SER A 62 11.57 9.85 -14.04
N ILE A 63 11.65 11.03 -14.67
CA ILE A 63 12.42 11.23 -15.91
C ILE A 63 13.91 11.06 -15.63
N ASP A 64 14.41 11.60 -14.52
CA ASP A 64 15.81 11.47 -14.13
C ASP A 64 16.18 10.02 -13.75
N LEU A 65 15.28 9.32 -13.05
CA LEU A 65 15.39 7.88 -12.78
C LEU A 65 15.54 7.06 -14.08
N ILE A 66 14.68 7.33 -15.07
CA ILE A 66 14.76 6.65 -16.38
C ILE A 66 16.07 7.00 -17.09
N ARG A 67 16.43 8.28 -17.18
CA ARG A 67 17.66 8.72 -17.87
C ARG A 67 18.91 8.12 -17.26
N PHE A 68 18.97 8.07 -15.93
CA PHE A 68 20.10 7.49 -15.22
C PHE A 68 20.20 5.99 -15.51
N ALA A 69 19.08 5.25 -15.47
CA ALA A 69 19.06 3.84 -15.86
C ALA A 69 19.46 3.62 -17.33
N GLN A 70 19.02 4.48 -18.25
CA GLN A 70 19.40 4.39 -19.66
C GLN A 70 20.89 4.65 -19.90
N ALA A 71 21.49 5.61 -19.19
CA ALA A 71 22.91 5.91 -19.30
C ALA A 71 23.79 4.70 -18.94
N TRP A 72 23.30 3.87 -18.02
CA TRP A 72 24.02 2.68 -17.55
C TRP A 72 23.57 1.36 -18.18
N ALA A 73 22.47 1.36 -18.92
CA ALA A 73 21.95 0.18 -19.60
C ALA A 73 23.01 -0.60 -20.41
N PRO A 74 23.93 0.05 -21.17
CA PRO A 74 24.97 -0.67 -21.92
C PRO A 74 25.99 -1.41 -21.03
N TYR A 75 26.16 -0.96 -19.79
CA TYR A 75 27.14 -1.51 -18.84
C TYR A 75 26.49 -2.51 -17.86
N GLY A 76 25.17 -2.68 -17.90
CA GLY A 76 24.42 -3.54 -16.98
C GLY A 76 24.07 -2.79 -15.70
N LYS A 77 24.65 -3.21 -14.56
CA LYS A 77 24.22 -2.73 -13.23
C LYS A 77 24.90 -1.41 -12.83
N MET A 78 24.11 -0.50 -12.27
CA MET A 78 24.61 0.78 -11.78
C MET A 78 25.37 0.62 -10.47
N PRO A 79 26.41 1.44 -10.22
CA PRO A 79 27.09 1.46 -8.93
C PRO A 79 26.12 1.80 -7.82
N THR A 80 26.09 0.98 -6.77
CA THR A 80 25.27 1.21 -5.57
C THR A 80 25.56 2.56 -4.93
N GLU A 81 26.83 2.98 -4.96
CA GLU A 81 27.30 4.25 -4.42
C GLU A 81 26.69 5.44 -5.17
N ASP A 82 26.68 5.40 -6.50
CA ASP A 82 26.12 6.48 -7.33
C ASP A 82 24.61 6.64 -7.12
N ILE A 83 23.90 5.53 -6.93
CA ILE A 83 22.48 5.54 -6.59
C ILE A 83 22.28 6.23 -5.23
N PHE A 84 23.10 5.88 -4.23
CA PHE A 84 22.99 6.44 -2.89
C PHE A 84 23.33 7.94 -2.87
N VAL A 85 24.40 8.36 -3.55
CA VAL A 85 24.83 9.76 -3.60
C VAL A 85 23.81 10.65 -4.33
N ARG A 86 23.24 10.19 -5.46
CA ARG A 86 22.32 11.00 -6.25
C ARG A 86 20.91 11.06 -5.69
N TYR A 87 20.42 9.94 -5.15
CA TYR A 87 19.01 9.79 -4.80
C TYR A 87 18.78 9.56 -3.29
N GLY A 88 19.84 9.43 -2.49
CA GLY A 88 19.72 9.18 -1.04
C GLY A 88 19.06 7.84 -0.69
N MET A 89 19.03 6.89 -1.63
CA MET A 89 18.33 5.61 -1.44
C MET A 89 19.20 4.41 -1.79
N THR A 90 18.82 3.23 -1.31
CA THR A 90 19.52 1.98 -1.61
C THR A 90 19.26 1.51 -3.04
N ALA A 91 20.16 0.71 -3.63
CA ALA A 91 19.93 0.16 -4.96
C ALA A 91 18.67 -0.73 -5.05
N ALA A 92 18.37 -1.51 -4.00
CA ALA A 92 17.14 -2.29 -3.94
C ALA A 92 15.91 -1.37 -4.05
N ARG A 93 15.93 -0.26 -3.31
CA ARG A 93 14.86 0.73 -3.37
C ARG A 93 14.76 1.41 -4.73
N TYR A 94 15.90 1.74 -5.32
CA TYR A 94 15.96 2.32 -6.66
C TYR A 94 15.28 1.41 -7.70
N PHE A 95 15.58 0.11 -7.70
CA PHE A 95 14.95 -0.83 -8.64
C PHE A 95 13.45 -1.02 -8.40
N GLU A 96 12.98 -0.96 -7.16
CA GLU A 96 11.53 -0.93 -6.88
C GLU A 96 10.86 0.29 -7.51
N VAL A 97 11.44 1.48 -7.31
CA VAL A 97 10.89 2.73 -7.85
C VAL A 97 10.99 2.75 -9.38
N LEU A 98 12.09 2.27 -9.96
CA LEU A 98 12.25 2.17 -11.40
C LEU A 98 11.21 1.22 -12.02
N ALA A 99 10.93 0.07 -11.39
CA ALA A 99 9.90 -0.86 -11.84
C ALA A 99 8.49 -0.24 -11.82
N ASP A 100 8.21 0.54 -10.77
CA ASP A 100 6.99 1.32 -10.62
C ASP A 100 6.84 2.35 -11.76
N VAL A 101 7.89 3.15 -12.00
CA VAL A 101 7.94 4.20 -13.02
C VAL A 101 7.76 3.65 -14.44
N ILE A 102 8.48 2.59 -14.82
CA ILE A 102 8.37 2.00 -16.17
C ILE A 102 7.06 1.24 -16.37
N SER A 103 6.25 1.08 -15.32
CA SER A 103 4.91 0.48 -15.40
C SER A 103 3.81 1.54 -15.46
N MET A 104 4.16 2.83 -15.38
CA MET A 104 3.22 3.92 -15.58
C MET A 104 2.79 4.02 -17.05
N PRO A 105 1.53 4.41 -17.33
CA PRO A 105 1.01 4.51 -18.69
C PRO A 105 1.71 5.59 -19.53
N ASP A 106 2.29 6.60 -18.88
CA ASP A 106 2.96 7.73 -19.54
C ASP A 106 4.43 7.43 -19.90
N CYS A 107 4.96 6.27 -19.51
CA CYS A 107 6.31 5.86 -19.86
C CYS A 107 6.36 5.33 -21.30
N ASP A 108 7.36 5.74 -22.08
CA ASP A 108 7.60 5.19 -23.42
C ASP A 108 7.74 3.65 -23.34
N PRO A 109 6.90 2.89 -24.07
CA PRO A 109 6.88 1.43 -24.00
C PRO A 109 8.18 0.79 -24.50
N GLN A 110 8.91 1.43 -25.41
CA GLN A 110 10.20 0.93 -25.88
C GLN A 110 11.25 1.06 -24.77
N ILE A 111 11.31 2.22 -24.12
CA ILE A 111 12.21 2.45 -22.98
C ILE A 111 11.90 1.48 -21.84
N ALA A 112 10.61 1.33 -21.50
CA ALA A 112 10.17 0.39 -20.46
C ALA A 112 10.59 -1.05 -20.78
N THR A 113 10.44 -1.49 -22.03
CA THR A 113 10.81 -2.84 -22.47
C THR A 113 12.33 -3.07 -22.38
N THR A 114 13.13 -2.11 -22.85
CA THR A 114 14.59 -2.20 -22.76
C THR A 114 15.06 -2.27 -21.31
N LEU A 115 14.57 -1.39 -20.44
CA LEU A 115 14.96 -1.37 -19.04
C LEU A 115 14.50 -2.64 -18.30
N ARG A 116 13.30 -3.17 -18.60
CA ARG A 116 12.84 -4.48 -18.11
C ARG A 116 13.82 -5.59 -18.48
N SER A 117 14.25 -5.62 -19.74
CA SER A 117 15.17 -6.64 -20.25
C SER A 117 16.55 -6.64 -19.57
N ILE A 118 17.03 -5.48 -19.15
CA ILE A 118 18.39 -5.34 -18.62
C ILE A 118 18.41 -5.53 -17.11
N TYR A 119 17.46 -4.90 -16.41
CA TYR A 119 17.49 -4.81 -14.96
C TYR A 119 16.58 -5.82 -14.26
N PHE A 120 15.54 -6.32 -14.93
CA PHE A 120 14.49 -7.12 -14.30
C PHE A 120 14.34 -8.54 -14.87
N SER A 121 15.11 -8.89 -15.90
CA SER A 121 15.12 -10.24 -16.49
C SER A 121 15.77 -11.34 -15.64
N GLN A 122 16.33 -11.01 -14.48
CA GLN A 122 16.93 -11.96 -13.54
C GLN A 122 16.12 -12.09 -12.25
N ARG A 123 14.83 -12.45 -12.37
CA ARG A 123 14.09 -13.01 -11.24
C ARG A 123 13.81 -14.49 -11.56
N PRO A 124 14.40 -15.45 -10.81
CA PRO A 124 14.07 -16.87 -10.96
C PRO A 124 12.61 -17.15 -10.61
#